data_AF-A0A6V7IFS8-F1
#
_entry.id   AF-A0A6V7IFS8-F1
#
_cell.length_a   1.000
_cell.length_b   1.000
_cell.length_c   1.000
_cell.angle_alpha   90.00
_cell.angle_beta   90.00
_cell.angle_gamma   90.00
#
_symmetry.space_group_name_H-M   'P 1'
#
loop_
_entity.id
_entity.type
_entity.pdbx_description
1 polymer ?
#
loop_
_entity_poly.entity_id
_entity_poly.type
_entity_poly.pdbx_seq_one_letter_code
_entity_poly.pdbx_strand_id
1 'polypeptide(L)' 'ISGGKGQIINLGAGFDTLYWRLRDAGCCPLNFVELDFPSITAKKCYHIKKHKQLIDKINTE' A
#
# COMPACT_ATOMS: atom_id res chain seq x y z
N ILE A 1 -20.85 4.50 3.32
CA ILE A 1 -20.52 5.93 3.06
C ILE A 1 -19.01 6.04 3.05
N SER A 2 -18.43 6.17 1.86
CA SER A 2 -17.09 6.70 1.61
C SER A 2 -16.98 6.82 0.10
N GLY A 3 -17.49 7.93 -0.44
CA GLY A 3 -17.32 8.27 -1.85
C GLY A 3 -15.83 8.23 -2.19
N GLY A 4 -15.50 7.82 -3.42
CA GLY A 4 -14.14 7.53 -3.92
C GLY A 4 -13.15 8.71 -3.97
N LYS A 5 -13.14 9.57 -2.95
CA LYS A 5 -12.24 10.70 -2.72
C LYS A 5 -11.58 10.64 -1.34
N GLY A 6 -11.71 9.53 -0.61
CA GLY A 6 -11.12 9.34 0.71
C GLY A 6 -9.62 9.03 0.65
N GLN A 7 -8.89 9.40 1.70
CA GLN A 7 -7.49 9.06 1.89
C GLN A 7 -7.38 8.06 3.05
N ILE A 8 -6.45 7.11 2.95
CA ILE A 8 -6.14 6.17 4.01
C ILE A 8 -4.72 6.46 4.48
N ILE A 9 -4.55 6.60 5.80
CA ILE A 9 -3.25 6.73 6.45
C ILE A 9 -3.12 5.55 7.43
N ASN A 10 -2.25 4.59 7.11
CA ASN A 10 -2.02 3.39 7.92
C ASN A 10 -0.81 3.63 8.84
N LEU A 11 -1.05 3.80 10.14
CA LEU A 11 -0.04 4.12 11.15
C LEU A 11 0.49 2.84 11.80
N GLY A 12 1.81 2.64 11.81
CA GLY A 12 2.41 1.37 12.25
C GLY A 12 2.10 0.23 11.28
N ALA A 13 2.15 0.53 9.97
CA ALA A 13 1.66 -0.37 8.93
C ALA A 13 2.41 -1.70 8.85
N GLY A 14 3.63 -1.81 9.40
CA GLY A 14 4.42 -3.03 9.37
C GLY A 14 4.49 -3.64 7.97
N PHE A 15 4.09 -4.89 7.84
CA PHE A 15 3.97 -5.61 6.56
C PHE A 15 2.52 -5.80 6.12
N ASP A 16 1.60 -4.94 6.56
CA ASP A 16 0.20 -4.96 6.13
C ASP A 16 0.08 -4.95 4.60
N THR A 17 -0.89 -5.70 4.11
CA THR A 17 -1.19 -5.91 2.68
C THR A 17 -2.53 -5.28 2.29
N LEU A 18 -3.12 -4.44 3.14
CA LEU A 18 -4.43 -3.81 2.92
C LEU A 18 -4.52 -3.07 1.58
N TYR A 19 -3.48 -2.34 1.17
CA TYR A 19 -3.43 -1.67 -0.13
C TYR A 19 -3.79 -2.62 -1.28
N TRP A 20 -3.18 -3.81 -1.32
CA TRP A 20 -3.42 -4.80 -2.38
C TRP A 20 -4.84 -5.36 -2.30
N ARG A 21 -5.32 -5.66 -1.09
CA ARG A 21 -6.69 -6.19 -0.88
C ARG A 21 -7.75 -5.21 -1.32
N LEU A 22 -7.56 -3.93 -1.04
CA LEU A 22 -8.45 -2.85 -1.48
C LEU A 22 -8.46 -2.72 -3.01
N ARG A 23 -7.27 -2.79 -3.64
CA ARG A 23 -7.12 -2.78 -5.10
C ARG A 23 -7.81 -3.96 -5.77
N ASP A 24 -7.56 -5.16 -5.27
CA ASP A 24 -8.17 -6.40 -5.78
C ASP A 24 -9.70 -6.39 -5.59
N ALA A 25 -10.22 -5.66 -4.60
CA ALA A 25 -11.65 -5.45 -4.36
C ALA A 25 -12.27 -4.27 -5.15
N GLY A 26 -11.52 -3.63 -6.06
CA GLY A 26 -11.97 -2.46 -6.83
C GLY A 26 -12.20 -1.20 -5.98
N CYS A 27 -11.71 -1.19 -4.74
CA CYS A 27 -11.88 -0.12 -3.77
C CYS A 27 -10.59 0.72 -3.68
N CYS A 28 -10.36 1.61 -4.65
CA CYS A 28 -9.16 2.43 -4.66
C CYS A 28 -9.39 3.74 -3.90
N PRO A 29 -8.74 3.99 -2.75
CA PRO A 29 -8.73 5.32 -2.15
C PRO A 29 -7.96 6.30 -3.05
N LEU A 30 -8.21 7.60 -2.88
CA LEU A 30 -7.50 8.64 -3.62
C LEU A 30 -6.00 8.64 -3.27
N ASN A 31 -5.69 8.51 -1.98
CA ASN A 31 -4.33 8.33 -1.48
C ASN A 31 -4.30 7.18 -0.47
N PHE A 32 -3.25 6.36 -0.53
CA PHE A 32 -2.95 5.35 0.48
C PHE A 32 -1.53 5.59 0.98
N VAL A 33 -1.39 6.04 2.23
CA VAL A 33 -0.11 6.38 2.84
C VAL A 33 0.16 5.43 4.00
N GLU A 34 1.33 4.81 4.01
CA GLU A 34 1.80 3.98 5.12
C GLU A 34 2.89 4.70 5.89
N LEU A 35 2.80 4.67 7.22
CA LEU A 35 3.78 5.27 8.11
C LEU A 35 4.28 4.22 9.10
N ASP A 36 5.59 4.08 9.19
CA ASP A 36 6.28 3.22 10.14
C ASP A 36 7.71 3.73 10.35
N PHE A 37 8.45 3.13 11.30
CA PHE A 37 9.85 3.41 11.52
C PHE A 37 10.67 3.14 10.25
N PRO A 38 11.74 3.93 9.99
CA PRO A 38 12.53 3.81 8.76
C PRO A 38 13.05 2.40 8.46
N SER A 39 13.42 1.65 9.51
CA SER A 39 13.92 0.27 9.37
C SER A 39 12.84 -0.70 8.87
N ILE A 40 11.57 -0.47 9.23
CA ILE A 40 10.44 -1.27 8.79
C ILE A 40 10.05 -0.89 7.37
N THR A 41 9.89 0.41 7.09
CA THR A 41 9.55 0.91 5.76
C THR A 41 10.59 0.51 4.72
N ALA A 42 11.89 0.60 5.04
CA ALA A 42 12.97 0.19 4.13
C ALA A 42 12.91 -1.31 3.81
N LYS A 43 12.67 -2.17 4.82
CA LYS A 43 12.49 -3.62 4.61
C LYS A 43 11.27 -3.89 3.75
N LYS A 44 10.12 -3.26 4.02
CA LYS A 44 8.90 -3.43 3.23
C LYS A 44 9.13 -3.02 1.77
N CYS A 45 9.73 -1.85 1.53
CA CYS A 45 10.10 -1.40 0.19
C CYS A 45 11.04 -2.36 -0.53
N TYR A 46 12.03 -2.93 0.18
CA TYR A 46 12.89 -3.97 -0.38
C TYR A 46 12.10 -5.21 -0.80
N HIS A 47 11.19 -5.71 0.06
CA HIS A 47 10.34 -6.84 -0.28
C HIS A 47 9.45 -6.56 -1.49
N ILE A 48 8.84 -5.38 -1.58
CA ILE A 48 8.02 -4.98 -2.73
C ILE A 48 8.85 -4.98 -4.03
N LYS A 49 10.01 -4.31 -4.03
CA LYS A 49 10.88 -4.20 -5.21
C LYS A 49 11.47 -5.55 -5.65
N LYS A 50 11.74 -6.45 -4.71
CA LYS A 50 12.30 -7.77 -4.99
C LYS A 50 11.30 -8.71 -5.67
N HIS A 51 10.00 -8.55 -5.42
CA HIS A 51 8.97 -9.45 -5.94
C HIS A 51 8.24 -8.79 -7.11
N LYS A 52 8.47 -9.32 -8.31
CA LYS A 52 7.90 -8.80 -9.57
C LYS A 52 6.37 -8.60 -9.49
N GLN A 53 5.66 -9.56 -8.91
CA GLN A 53 4.21 -9.50 -8.73
C GLN A 53 3.71 -8.30 -7.89
N LEU A 54 4.54 -7.77 -6.99
CA LEU A 54 4.19 -6.63 -6.15
C LEU A 54 4.54 -5.32 -6.85
N ILE A 55 5.77 -5.19 -7.38
CA ILE A 55 6.21 -3.96 -8.03
C ILE A 55 5.43 -3.67 -9.32
N ASP A 56 5.07 -4.69 -10.10
CA ASP A 56 4.29 -4.52 -11.32
C ASP A 56 2.89 -3.95 -11.01
N LYS A 57 2.28 -4.34 -9.88
CA LYS A 57 0.98 -3.81 -9.44
C LYS A 57 1.03 -2.32 -9.03
N ILE A 58 2.20 -1.81 -8.61
CA ILE A 58 2.39 -0.38 -8.29
C ILE A 58 2.67 0.41 -9.56
N ASN A 59 3.53 -0.12 -10.44
CA ASN A 59 3.93 0.56 -11.69
C ASN A 59 2.79 0.70 -12.72
N THR A 60 1.65 0.03 -12.48
CA THR A 60 0.45 0.15 -13.33
C THR A 60 -0.46 1.31 -12.89
N GLU A 61 -0.10 2.05 -11.83
CA GLU A 61 -0.67 3.39 -11.53
C GLU A 61 -0.15 4.46 -12.51
#